data_AF-A0A838FWA1-F1
#
_entry.id   AF-A0A838FWA1-F1
#
_cell.length_a   1.000
_cell.length_b   1.000
_cell.length_c   1.000
_cell.angle_alpha   90.00
_cell.angle_beta   90.00
_cell.angle_gamma   90.00
#
_symmetry.space_group_name_H-M   'P 1'
#
loop_
_entity.id
_entity.type
_entity.pdbx_description
1 polymer ?
#
loop_
_entity_poly.entity_id
_entity_poly.type
_entity_poly.pdbx_seq_one_letter_code
_entity_poly.pdbx_strand_id
1 'polypeptide(L)' 'MNITAIVENDTIKLPIHVPDGTSVEILLPGAEVASPETKPPPSAKSPAFAWMLRHAGSVKTLPPDFAENHDDYRTGRKPR' A
#
# COMPACT_ATOMS: atom_id res chain seq x y z
N MET A 1 -29.48 8.64 7.33
CA MET A 1 -30.18 8.21 6.10
C MET A 1 -29.24 7.30 5.34
N ASN A 2 -29.69 6.11 4.92
CA ASN A 2 -28.87 5.19 4.12
C ASN A 2 -29.34 5.29 2.66
N ILE A 3 -28.41 5.53 1.72
CA ILE A 3 -28.72 5.72 0.30
C ILE A 3 -28.05 4.58 -0.46
N THR A 4 -28.84 3.85 -1.26
CA THR A 4 -28.33 2.83 -2.17
C THR A 4 -27.74 3.48 -3.41
N ALA A 5 -26.45 3.26 -3.66
CA ALA A 5 -25.76 3.69 -4.87
C ALA A 5 -25.62 2.53 -5.86
N ILE A 6 -25.58 2.84 -7.16
CA ILE A 6 -25.41 1.86 -8.24
C ILE A 6 -23.96 1.94 -8.74
N VAL A 7 -23.29 0.79 -8.84
CA VAL A 7 -21.94 0.70 -9.42
C VAL A 7 -22.07 0.34 -10.90
N GLU A 8 -21.60 1.22 -11.77
CA GLU A 8 -21.61 1.02 -13.23
C GLU A 8 -20.30 1.54 -13.83
N ASN A 9 -19.59 0.73 -14.61
CA ASN A 9 -18.31 1.08 -15.25
C ASN A 9 -17.29 1.68 -14.25
N ASP A 10 -17.05 0.96 -13.14
CA ASP A 10 -16.15 1.38 -12.05
C ASP A 10 -16.50 2.75 -11.41
N THR A 11 -17.71 3.26 -11.65
CA THR A 11 -18.19 4.54 -11.12
C THR A 11 -19.39 4.31 -10.21
N ILE A 12 -19.34 4.92 -9.02
CA ILE A 12 -20.45 4.89 -8.05
C ILE A 12 -21.41 6.03 -8.39
N LYS A 13 -22.58 5.70 -8.93
CA LYS A 13 -23.64 6.65 -9.25
C LYS A 13 -24.60 6.77 -8.07
N LEU A 14 -24.71 7.99 -7.54
CA LEU A 14 -25.69 8.36 -6.54
C LEU A 14 -26.96 8.87 -7.25
N PRO A 15 -28.16 8.39 -6.87
CA PRO A 15 -29.42 8.86 -7.47
C PRO A 15 -29.84 10.27 -6.98
N ILE A 16 -29.03 10.91 -6.13
CA ILE A 16 -29.28 12.22 -5.56
C ILE A 16 -28.17 13.20 -5.93
N HIS A 17 -28.52 14.48 -6.07
CA HIS A 17 -27.54 15.54 -6.19
C HIS A 17 -26.94 15.84 -4.81
N VAL A 18 -25.63 15.69 -4.69
CA VAL A 18 -24.86 16.02 -3.48
C VAL A 18 -24.07 17.30 -3.78
N PRO A 19 -24.27 18.39 -3.03
CA PRO A 19 -23.52 19.64 -3.23
C PRO A 19 -22.01 19.44 -3.08
N ASP A 20 -21.24 20.18 -3.87
CA ASP A 20 -19.78 20.15 -3.82
C ASP A 20 -19.27 20.49 -2.42
N GLY A 21 -18.32 19.69 -1.91
CA GLY A 21 -17.76 19.82 -0.56
C GLY A 21 -18.46 18.97 0.52
N THR A 22 -19.50 18.21 0.17
CA THR A 22 -20.14 17.27 1.10
C THR A 22 -19.34 15.98 1.18
N SER A 23 -18.89 15.60 2.39
CA SER A 23 -18.23 14.31 2.64
C SER A 23 -19.23 13.15 2.57
N VAL A 24 -18.92 12.14 1.76
CA VAL A 24 -19.73 10.92 1.63
C VAL A 24 -18.91 9.73 2.09
N GLU A 25 -19.47 8.92 3.00
CA GLU A 25 -18.86 7.68 3.48
C GLU A 25 -19.50 6.49 2.75
N ILE A 26 -18.69 5.69 2.06
CA ILE A 26 -19.14 4.53 1.27
C ILE A 26 -18.81 3.27 2.06
N LEU A 27 -19.83 2.63 2.61
CA LEU A 27 -19.72 1.34 3.29
C LEU A 27 -20.01 0.22 2.30
N LEU A 28 -18.97 -0.49 1.86
CA LEU A 28 -19.11 -1.66 0.98
C LEU A 28 -19.32 -2.93 1.84
N PRO A 29 -20.50 -3.57 1.81
CA PRO A 29 -20.72 -4.83 2.51
C PRO A 29 -20.00 -5.96 1.75
N GLY A 30 -18.80 -6.31 2.20
CA GLY A 30 -18.01 -7.43 1.65
C GLY A 30 -16.62 -7.07 1.12
N ALA A 31 -16.27 -5.78 1.07
CA ALA A 31 -14.86 -5.41 0.98
C ALA A 31 -14.30 -5.45 2.40
N GLU A 32 -13.59 -6.53 2.74
CA GLU A 32 -12.44 -6.35 3.62
C GLU A 32 -11.65 -5.19 3.02
N VAL A 33 -11.77 -4.03 3.66
CA VAL A 33 -10.97 -2.87 3.33
C VAL A 33 -9.56 -3.39 3.45
N ALA A 34 -8.89 -3.59 2.31
CA ALA A 34 -7.48 -3.86 2.28
C ALA A 34 -6.80 -2.61 2.81
N SER A 35 -6.77 -2.49 4.14
CA SER A 35 -5.90 -1.59 4.85
C SER A 35 -4.50 -1.88 4.30
N PRO A 36 -3.72 -0.88 3.87
CA PRO A 36 -2.40 -1.10 3.31
C PRO A 36 -1.42 -1.77 4.31
N GLU A 37 -1.84 -2.07 5.54
CA GLU A 37 -1.02 -2.60 6.62
C GLU A 37 -1.10 -4.12 6.84
N THR A 38 -1.89 -4.88 6.08
CA THR A 38 -1.96 -6.34 6.28
C THR A 38 -1.83 -7.11 4.99
N LYS A 39 -0.73 -6.90 4.23
CA LYS A 39 -0.22 -8.05 3.48
C LYS A 39 0.21 -9.08 4.53
N PRO A 40 -0.33 -10.31 4.52
CA PRO A 40 0.28 -11.37 5.32
C PRO A 40 1.77 -11.38 4.96
N PRO A 41 2.68 -11.50 5.94
CA PRO A 41 4.11 -11.57 5.64
C PRO A 41 4.28 -12.58 4.51
N PRO A 42 5.05 -12.25 3.44
CA PRO A 42 5.21 -13.14 2.31
C PRO A 42 5.50 -14.52 2.88
N SER A 43 4.57 -15.46 2.64
CA SER A 43 4.63 -16.80 3.19
C SER A 43 6.08 -17.26 3.13
N ALA A 44 6.67 -17.61 4.28
CA ALA A 44 8.07 -18.00 4.36
C ALA A 44 8.43 -19.21 3.46
N LYS A 45 7.43 -19.80 2.80
CA LYS A 45 7.50 -20.89 1.82
C LYS A 45 7.53 -20.41 0.37
N SER A 46 7.43 -19.12 0.11
CA SER A 46 7.63 -18.54 -1.23
C SER A 46 9.07 -18.81 -1.68
N PRO A 47 9.30 -19.45 -2.84
CA PRO A 47 10.65 -19.70 -3.35
C PRO A 47 11.44 -18.41 -3.58
N ALA A 48 10.76 -17.31 -3.93
CA ALA A 48 11.37 -15.99 -4.05
C ALA A 48 11.82 -15.43 -2.69
N PHE A 49 11.02 -15.61 -1.64
CA PHE A 49 11.37 -15.17 -0.29
C PHE A 49 12.53 -15.98 0.29
N ALA A 50 12.55 -17.30 0.06
CA ALA A 50 13.65 -18.18 0.43
C ALA A 50 14.95 -17.80 -0.31
N TRP A 51 14.86 -17.41 -1.58
CA TRP A 51 16.00 -16.89 -2.34
C TRP A 51 16.52 -15.56 -1.77
N MET A 52 15.63 -14.62 -1.44
CA MET A 52 16.01 -13.34 -0.81
C MET A 52 16.70 -13.56 0.55
N LEU A 53 16.17 -14.44 1.39
CA LEU A 53 16.75 -14.76 2.70
C LEU A 53 18.19 -15.30 2.58
N ARG A 54 18.51 -16.07 1.54
CA ARG A 54 19.89 -16.55 1.29
C ARG A 54 20.88 -15.41 1.06
N HIS A 55 20.41 -14.28 0.55
CA HIS A 55 21.22 -13.11 0.27
C HIS A 55 21.09 -12.01 1.34
N ALA A 56 20.21 -12.17 2.33
CA ALA A 56 20.11 -11.26 3.46
C ALA A 56 21.44 -11.23 4.23
N GLY A 57 22.02 -10.05 4.40
CA GLY A 57 23.33 -9.87 5.06
C GLY A 57 24.56 -10.23 4.21
N SER A 58 24.38 -10.54 2.92
CA SER A 58 25.50 -10.73 1.98
C SER A 58 26.30 -9.44 1.75
N VAL A 59 25.65 -8.28 1.91
CA VAL A 59 26.29 -6.98 1.80
C VAL A 59 26.64 -6.47 3.20
N LYS A 60 27.94 -6.49 3.53
CA LYS A 60 28.47 -6.13 4.86
C LYS A 60 29.10 -4.74 4.91
N THR A 61 29.29 -4.10 3.76
CA THR A 61 30.04 -2.85 3.61
C THR A 61 29.15 -1.63 3.41
N LEU A 62 27.83 -1.78 3.55
CA LEU A 62 26.90 -0.67 3.40
C LEU A 62 26.91 0.21 4.67
N PRO A 63 26.78 1.53 4.51
CA PRO A 63 26.51 2.43 5.62
C PRO A 63 25.29 1.98 6.44
N PRO A 64 25.30 2.18 7.77
CA PRO A 64 24.22 1.73 8.64
C PRO A 64 22.87 2.41 8.34
N ASP A 65 22.89 3.59 7.72
CA ASP A 65 21.72 4.39 7.34
C ASP A 65 21.23 4.09 5.90
N PHE A 66 21.87 3.17 5.19
CA PHE A 66 21.52 2.85 3.79
C PHE A 66 20.08 2.35 3.63
N ALA A 67 19.53 1.66 4.64
CA ALA A 67 18.14 1.20 4.61
C ALA A 67 17.13 2.36 4.74
N GLU A 68 17.46 3.38 5.52
CA GLU A 68 16.61 4.56 5.76
C GLU A 68 16.70 5.56 4.59
N ASN A 69 17.92 5.71 4.03
CA ASN A 69 18.24 6.69 3.01
C ASN A 69 18.50 6.06 1.63
N HIS A 70 17.88 4.90 1.34
CA HIS A 70 18.14 4.12 0.13
C HIS A 70 18.06 4.97 -1.16
N ASP A 71 17.07 5.87 -1.24
CA ASP A 71 16.85 6.73 -2.40
C ASP A 71 17.84 7.91 -2.47
N ASP A 72 18.34 8.38 -1.33
CA ASP A 72 19.38 9.42 -1.27
C ASP A 72 20.72 8.87 -1.78
N TYR A 73 21.08 7.63 -1.40
CA TYR A 73 22.24 6.94 -1.96
C TYR A 73 22.11 6.67 -3.46
N ARG A 74 20.89 6.40 -3.96
CA ARG A 74 20.63 6.23 -5.39
C ARG A 74 20.85 7.53 -6.18
N THR A 75 20.54 8.68 -5.58
CA THR A 75 20.68 9.99 -6.21
C THR A 75 22.01 10.69 -5.91
N GLY A 76 22.89 10.06 -5.13
CA GLY A 76 24.18 10.62 -4.72
C GLY A 76 24.05 11.74 -3.67
N ARG A 77 22.87 11.87 -3.05
CA ARG A 77 22.63 12.81 -1.97
C ARG A 77 23.22 12.23 -0.69
N LYS A 78 24.09 12.99 -0.01
CA LYS A 78 24.63 12.54 1.28
C LYS A 78 23.56 12.68 2.35
N PRO A 79 23.42 11.69 3.25
CA PRO A 79 22.59 11.83 4.45
C PRO A 79 23.06 13.06 5.24
N ARG A 80 22.12 13.84 5.78
CA ARG A 80 22.40 15.04 6.58
C ARG A 80 22.88 14.69 7.97
#